data_AF-A0A2W5RUU9-F1
#
_entry.id   AF-A0A2W5RUU9-F1
#
_cell.length_a   1.000
_cell.length_b   1.000
_cell.length_c   1.000
_cell.angle_alpha   90.00
_cell.angle_beta   90.00
_cell.angle_gamma   90.00
#
_symmetry.space_group_name_H-M   'P 1'
#
loop_
_entity.id
_entity.type
_entity.pdbx_description
1 polymer ?
#
loop_
_entity_poly.entity_id
_entity_poly.type
_entity_poly.pdbx_seq_one_letter_code
_entity_poly.pdbx_strand_id
1 'polypeptide(L)'
;MNAKFELEIADQNIVVSAFRTPGGTTELFERIAQEARSHVPDVTTKKGRDQIGSLAMKVSKSKTFIEKCGKELVAEQKAQIKLIDDDRIATVKKFDELRNEILAPRDAWEQAEKDRVAKHENAIQAIKGFANNDFLITANSSMIEGAIAALNDRVIDSSYEEYEEQAKLAKFETIETLRNALIETLALEAERAELERLRQAEQARLQREHEERIAREAAEKATREAEEKARFQAERVQREKLEAEQREARLKAEKEAAELRAVQAAENERKRIEAEQVAKAEAERKAEEARLADEAHTKKVCAEALEHLALLPGVNEQLAKSILAAIYKGRIPHVSIKF
;
A
#
# COMPACT_ATOMS: atom_id res chain seq x y z
N MET A 1 -4.45 -148.00 -11.50
CA MET A 1 -3.49 -146.95 -11.14
C MET A 1 -4.26 -145.72 -10.71
N ASN A 2 -4.28 -145.39 -9.42
CA ASN A 2 -4.81 -144.11 -8.95
C ASN A 2 -3.74 -143.04 -9.19
N ALA A 3 -3.73 -142.48 -10.39
CA ALA A 3 -2.87 -141.34 -10.69
C ALA A 3 -3.35 -140.16 -9.82
N LYS A 4 -2.48 -139.72 -8.91
CA LYS A 4 -2.58 -138.45 -8.23
C LYS A 4 -2.46 -137.36 -9.30
N PHE A 5 -3.59 -136.91 -9.83
CA PHE A 5 -3.67 -135.66 -10.58
C PHE A 5 -4.11 -134.59 -9.58
N GLU A 6 -3.20 -133.67 -9.29
CA GLU A 6 -3.35 -132.62 -8.30
C GLU A 6 -3.48 -131.27 -9.02
N LEU A 7 -4.60 -130.54 -8.83
CA LEU A 7 -4.77 -129.16 -9.31
C LEU A 7 -3.55 -128.31 -8.91
N GLU A 8 -2.85 -127.74 -9.90
CA GLU A 8 -1.69 -126.87 -9.69
C GLU A 8 -2.10 -125.39 -9.64
N ILE A 9 -1.45 -124.60 -8.78
CA ILE A 9 -1.65 -123.15 -8.76
C ILE A 9 -0.90 -122.59 -9.97
N ALA A 10 -1.59 -121.78 -10.79
CA ALA A 10 -0.99 -121.16 -11.97
C ALA A 10 0.28 -120.37 -11.63
N ASP A 11 1.29 -120.45 -12.50
CA ASP A 11 2.53 -119.69 -12.37
C ASP A 11 2.27 -118.17 -12.39
N GLN A 12 3.09 -117.41 -11.67
CA GLN A 12 2.97 -115.95 -11.58
C GLN A 12 2.97 -115.27 -12.95
N ASN A 13 3.79 -115.73 -13.90
CA ASN A 13 3.85 -115.15 -15.24
C ASN A 13 2.55 -115.36 -16.02
N ILE A 14 1.91 -116.52 -15.87
CA ILE A 14 0.62 -116.84 -16.50
C ILE A 14 -0.46 -115.90 -15.94
N VAL A 15 -0.48 -115.72 -14.62
CA VAL A 15 -1.42 -114.82 -13.94
C VAL A 15 -1.21 -113.37 -14.38
N VAL A 16 0.04 -112.88 -14.39
CA VAL A 16 0.38 -111.52 -14.81
C VAL A 16 0.04 -111.29 -16.28
N SER A 17 0.30 -112.28 -17.16
CA SER A 17 -0.08 -112.20 -18.57
C SER A 17 -1.60 -112.14 -18.75
N ALA A 18 -2.36 -112.88 -17.94
CA ALA A 18 -3.83 -112.84 -17.98
C ALA A 18 -4.39 -111.44 -17.65
N PHE A 19 -3.73 -110.67 -16.77
CA PHE A 19 -4.10 -109.27 -16.49
C PHE A 19 -3.73 -108.29 -17.61
N ARG A 20 -2.81 -108.64 -18.51
CA ARG A 20 -2.39 -107.80 -19.64
C ARG A 20 -3.25 -107.99 -20.89
N THR A 21 -4.03 -109.06 -20.94
CA THR A 21 -4.87 -109.41 -22.10
C THR A 21 -6.34 -109.17 -21.76
N PRO A 22 -7.11 -108.42 -22.58
CA PRO A 22 -8.56 -108.33 -22.43
C PRO A 22 -9.19 -109.73 -22.38
N GLY A 23 -9.92 -110.03 -21.30
CA GLY A 23 -10.54 -111.35 -21.09
C GLY A 23 -9.59 -112.46 -20.61
N GLY A 24 -8.28 -112.20 -20.47
CA GLY A 24 -7.30 -113.22 -20.10
C GLY A 24 -7.53 -113.83 -18.71
N THR A 25 -8.01 -113.05 -17.74
CA THR A 25 -8.37 -113.57 -16.40
C THR A 25 -9.61 -114.47 -16.44
N THR A 26 -10.53 -114.23 -17.39
CA THR A 26 -11.68 -115.10 -17.63
C THR A 26 -11.22 -116.44 -18.21
N GLU A 27 -10.33 -116.43 -19.20
CA GLU A 27 -9.77 -117.67 -19.77
C GLU A 27 -8.97 -118.47 -18.73
N LEU A 28 -8.20 -117.78 -17.89
CA LEU A 28 -7.47 -118.39 -16.79
C LEU A 28 -8.42 -119.04 -15.77
N PHE A 29 -9.51 -118.35 -15.42
CA PHE A 29 -10.54 -118.92 -14.56
C PHE A 29 -11.17 -120.16 -15.19
N GLU A 30 -11.57 -120.11 -16.46
CA GLU A 30 -12.20 -121.25 -17.13
C GLU A 30 -11.28 -122.46 -17.19
N ARG A 31 -9.97 -122.26 -17.39
CA ARG A 31 -8.98 -123.35 -17.33
C ARG A 31 -8.93 -123.99 -15.94
N ILE A 32 -8.83 -123.18 -14.88
CA ILE A 32 -8.81 -123.67 -13.49
C ILE A 32 -10.14 -124.35 -13.14
N ALA A 33 -11.27 -123.81 -13.60
CA ALA A 33 -12.59 -124.35 -13.38
C ALA A 33 -12.80 -125.69 -14.11
N GLN A 34 -12.32 -125.81 -15.35
CA GLN A 34 -12.37 -127.05 -16.12
C GLN A 34 -11.53 -128.14 -15.45
N GLU A 35 -10.31 -127.81 -15.02
CA GLU A 35 -9.45 -128.75 -14.30
C GLU A 35 -10.09 -129.19 -12.98
N ALA A 36 -10.60 -128.25 -12.19
CA ALA A 36 -11.29 -128.56 -10.94
C ALA A 36 -12.53 -129.45 -11.16
N ARG A 37 -13.37 -129.16 -12.16
CA ARG A 37 -14.59 -129.93 -12.48
C ARG A 37 -14.28 -131.32 -13.05
N SER A 38 -13.10 -131.53 -13.64
CA SER A 38 -12.69 -132.84 -14.17
C SER A 38 -12.46 -133.88 -13.05
N HIS A 39 -12.24 -133.42 -11.82
CA HIS A 39 -12.14 -134.28 -10.65
C HIS A 39 -13.52 -134.64 -10.11
N VAL A 40 -13.87 -135.93 -10.11
CA VAL A 40 -15.12 -136.47 -9.54
C VAL A 40 -14.81 -137.42 -8.38
N PRO A 41 -14.54 -136.92 -7.16
CA PRO A 41 -14.26 -137.76 -5.99
C PRO A 41 -15.52 -138.52 -5.52
N ASP A 42 -15.32 -139.73 -4.99
CA ASP A 42 -16.40 -140.55 -4.43
C ASP A 42 -16.85 -140.05 -3.04
N VAL A 43 -18.00 -139.37 -3.02
CA VAL A 43 -18.62 -138.78 -1.81
C VAL A 43 -19.01 -139.80 -0.75
N THR A 44 -19.18 -141.07 -1.12
CA THR A 44 -19.56 -142.13 -0.18
C THR A 44 -18.39 -142.51 0.75
N THR A 45 -17.15 -142.24 0.32
CA THR A 45 -15.94 -142.52 1.11
C THR A 45 -15.43 -141.27 1.86
N LYS A 46 -14.83 -141.47 3.04
CA LYS A 46 -14.14 -140.39 3.77
C LYS A 46 -13.04 -139.75 2.91
N LYS A 47 -12.28 -140.58 2.19
CA LYS A 47 -11.18 -140.13 1.33
C LYS A 47 -11.67 -139.22 0.20
N GLY A 48 -12.78 -139.55 -0.45
CA GLY A 48 -13.34 -138.70 -1.51
C GLY A 48 -13.90 -137.39 -0.99
N ARG A 49 -14.53 -137.36 0.21
CA ARG A 49 -14.92 -136.11 0.87
C ARG A 49 -13.73 -135.22 1.24
N ASP A 50 -12.66 -135.81 1.76
CA ASP A 50 -11.41 -135.10 2.07
C ASP A 50 -10.76 -134.51 0.79
N GLN A 51 -10.88 -135.20 -0.35
CA GLN A 51 -10.42 -134.70 -1.66
C GLN A 51 -11.24 -133.49 -2.16
N ILE A 52 -12.56 -133.47 -1.94
CA ILE A 52 -13.42 -132.31 -2.28
C ILE A 52 -12.97 -131.07 -1.49
N GLY A 53 -12.74 -131.20 -0.18
CA GLY A 53 -12.24 -130.11 0.65
C GLY A 53 -10.86 -129.61 0.20
N SER A 54 -9.97 -130.53 -0.18
CA SER A 54 -8.64 -130.20 -0.71
C SER A 54 -8.72 -129.42 -2.03
N LEU A 55 -9.61 -129.82 -2.93
CA LEU A 55 -9.83 -129.15 -4.22
C LEU A 55 -10.38 -127.73 -4.02
N ALA A 56 -11.39 -127.56 -3.16
CA ALA A 56 -11.96 -126.25 -2.82
C ALA A 56 -10.92 -125.31 -2.19
N MET A 57 -10.04 -125.84 -1.33
CA MET A 57 -8.94 -125.07 -0.74
C MET A 57 -7.93 -124.63 -1.81
N LYS A 58 -7.61 -125.47 -2.78
CA LYS A 58 -6.72 -125.11 -3.90
C LYS A 58 -7.32 -124.00 -4.77
N VAL A 59 -8.60 -124.09 -5.13
CA VAL A 59 -9.31 -123.00 -5.83
C VAL A 59 -9.26 -121.70 -5.04
N SER A 60 -9.45 -121.77 -3.72
CA SER A 60 -9.34 -120.59 -2.83
C SER A 60 -7.94 -119.99 -2.82
N LYS A 61 -6.90 -120.83 -2.80
CA LYS A 61 -5.50 -120.39 -2.90
C LYS A 61 -5.19 -119.75 -4.26
N SER A 62 -5.66 -120.34 -5.36
CA SER A 62 -5.52 -119.76 -6.70
C SER A 62 -6.18 -118.38 -6.80
N LYS A 63 -7.39 -118.21 -6.22
CA LYS A 63 -8.08 -116.91 -6.14
C LYS A 63 -7.21 -115.87 -5.42
N THR A 64 -6.73 -116.19 -4.21
CA THR A 64 -5.91 -115.27 -3.42
C THR A 64 -4.58 -114.95 -4.12
N PHE A 65 -3.98 -115.93 -4.79
CA PHE A 65 -2.75 -115.73 -5.55
C PHE A 65 -2.97 -114.81 -6.76
N ILE A 66 -4.05 -115.00 -7.51
CA ILE A 66 -4.43 -114.13 -8.64
C ILE A 66 -4.67 -112.69 -8.17
N GLU A 67 -5.41 -112.50 -7.08
CA GLU A 67 -5.64 -111.16 -6.49
C GLU A 67 -4.33 -110.49 -6.07
N LYS A 68 -3.42 -111.24 -5.42
CA LYS A 68 -2.10 -110.74 -5.01
C LYS A 68 -1.29 -110.27 -6.22
N CYS A 69 -1.19 -111.07 -7.28
CA CYS A 69 -0.46 -110.71 -8.50
C CYS A 69 -1.05 -109.46 -9.17
N GLY A 70 -2.38 -109.33 -9.19
CA GLY A 70 -3.05 -108.13 -9.73
C GLY A 70 -2.72 -106.87 -8.92
N LYS A 71 -2.72 -106.96 -7.58
CA LYS A 71 -2.33 -105.84 -6.70
C LYS A 71 -0.88 -105.42 -6.89
N GLU A 72 0.03 -106.40 -6.98
CA GLU A 72 1.46 -106.15 -7.22
C GLU A 72 1.70 -105.51 -8.58
N LEU A 73 1.05 -106.00 -9.65
CA LEU A 73 1.14 -105.42 -10.99
C LEU A 73 0.66 -103.96 -11.03
N VAL A 74 -0.46 -103.65 -10.38
CA VAL A 74 -0.97 -102.26 -10.29
C VAL A 74 -0.01 -101.37 -9.51
N ALA A 75 0.58 -101.87 -8.41
CA ALA A 75 1.54 -101.12 -7.62
C ALA A 75 2.81 -100.82 -8.43
N GLU A 76 3.34 -101.81 -9.14
CA GLU A 76 4.50 -101.66 -10.04
C GLU A 76 4.22 -100.65 -11.15
N GLN A 77 3.08 -100.76 -11.84
CA GLN A 77 2.67 -99.82 -12.89
C GLN A 77 2.52 -98.39 -12.36
N LYS A 78 1.90 -98.19 -11.18
CA LYS A 78 1.80 -96.87 -10.56
C LYS A 78 3.16 -96.29 -10.20
N ALA A 79 4.07 -97.11 -9.70
CA ALA A 79 5.44 -96.68 -9.40
C ALA A 79 6.18 -96.26 -10.67
N GLN A 80 6.05 -97.04 -11.75
CA GLN A 80 6.65 -96.71 -13.05
C GLN A 80 6.05 -95.43 -13.64
N ILE A 81 4.73 -95.27 -13.62
CA ILE A 81 4.04 -94.06 -14.10
C ILE A 81 4.52 -92.84 -13.30
N LYS A 82 4.60 -92.95 -11.97
CA LYS A 82 5.08 -91.86 -11.12
C LYS A 82 6.51 -91.46 -11.46
N LEU A 83 7.40 -92.44 -11.64
CA LEU A 83 8.79 -92.18 -12.02
C LEU A 83 8.88 -91.45 -13.35
N ILE A 84 8.11 -91.88 -14.36
CA ILE A 84 8.06 -91.22 -15.68
C ILE A 84 7.58 -89.78 -15.54
N ASP A 85 6.55 -89.52 -14.73
CA ASP A 85 6.00 -88.17 -14.59
C ASP A 85 6.96 -87.24 -13.83
N ASP A 86 7.57 -87.73 -12.74
CA ASP A 86 8.59 -87.01 -11.98
C ASP A 86 9.78 -86.64 -12.87
N ASP A 87 10.28 -87.59 -13.67
CA ASP A 87 11.40 -87.37 -14.60
C ASP A 87 11.03 -86.41 -15.73
N ARG A 88 9.79 -86.49 -16.25
CA ARG A 88 9.29 -85.56 -17.27
C ARG A 88 9.28 -84.13 -16.74
N ILE A 89 8.72 -83.91 -15.54
CA ILE A 89 8.66 -82.59 -14.90
C ILE A 89 10.07 -82.06 -14.64
N ALA A 90 10.94 -82.88 -14.06
CA ALA A 90 12.32 -82.50 -13.77
C ALA A 90 13.11 -82.16 -15.04
N THR A 91 12.90 -82.92 -16.12
CA THR A 91 13.55 -82.68 -17.40
C THR A 91 13.09 -81.37 -18.02
N VAL A 92 11.78 -81.13 -18.12
CA VAL A 92 11.24 -79.86 -18.64
C VAL A 92 11.81 -78.66 -17.87
N LYS A 93 11.84 -78.73 -16.53
CA LYS A 93 12.42 -77.69 -15.68
C LYS A 93 13.89 -77.41 -16.01
N LYS A 94 14.71 -78.46 -16.20
CA LYS A 94 16.13 -78.32 -16.58
C LYS A 94 16.30 -77.63 -17.94
N PHE A 95 15.44 -77.95 -18.92
CA PHE A 95 15.47 -77.29 -20.22
C PHE A 95 15.06 -75.82 -20.15
N ASP A 96 14.07 -75.48 -19.32
CA ASP A 96 13.69 -74.09 -19.06
C ASP A 96 14.82 -73.30 -18.38
N GLU A 97 15.48 -73.89 -17.37
CA GLU A 97 16.63 -73.31 -16.69
C GLU A 97 17.79 -73.07 -17.66
N LEU A 98 18.13 -74.07 -18.49
CA LEU A 98 19.18 -73.94 -19.51
C LEU A 98 18.84 -72.87 -20.55
N ARG A 99 17.58 -72.79 -20.99
CA ARG A 99 17.13 -71.71 -21.89
C ARG A 99 17.36 -70.35 -21.23
N ASN A 100 16.96 -70.18 -19.98
CA ASN A 100 17.10 -68.90 -19.27
C ASN A 100 18.57 -68.53 -19.06
N GLU A 101 19.44 -69.50 -18.74
CA GLU A 101 20.89 -69.31 -18.66
C GLU A 101 21.48 -68.83 -19.99
N ILE A 102 21.07 -69.44 -21.11
CA ILE A 102 21.51 -69.05 -22.46
C ILE A 102 21.00 -67.64 -22.84
N LEU A 103 19.79 -67.27 -22.40
CA LEU A 103 19.20 -65.95 -22.68
C LEU A 103 19.79 -64.84 -21.80
N ALA A 104 20.24 -65.16 -20.59
CA ALA A 104 20.66 -64.17 -19.60
C ALA A 104 21.72 -63.17 -20.11
N PRO A 105 22.77 -63.56 -20.88
CA PRO A 105 23.73 -62.60 -21.42
C PRO A 105 23.11 -61.59 -22.40
N ARG A 106 22.16 -62.03 -23.24
CA ARG A 106 21.47 -61.14 -24.18
C ARG A 106 20.57 -60.18 -23.42
N ASP A 107 19.76 -60.69 -22.49
CA ASP A 107 18.83 -59.86 -21.73
C ASP A 107 19.59 -58.83 -20.86
N ALA A 108 20.75 -59.21 -20.31
CA ALA A 108 21.66 -58.30 -19.61
C ALA A 108 22.24 -57.21 -20.52
N TRP A 109 22.64 -57.57 -21.75
CA TRP A 109 23.14 -56.61 -22.74
C TRP A 109 22.03 -55.64 -23.20
N GLU A 110 20.83 -56.14 -23.49
CA GLU A 110 19.68 -55.32 -23.90
C GLU A 110 19.31 -54.29 -22.81
N GLN A 111 19.34 -54.71 -21.54
CA GLN A 111 19.08 -53.81 -20.42
C GLN A 111 20.21 -52.78 -20.24
N ALA A 112 21.48 -53.21 -20.31
CA ALA A 112 22.62 -52.30 -20.23
C ALA A 112 22.62 -51.26 -21.35
N GLU A 113 22.26 -51.67 -22.57
CA GLU A 113 22.15 -50.78 -23.73
C GLU A 113 20.99 -49.79 -23.58
N LYS A 114 19.84 -50.25 -23.09
CA LYS A 114 18.70 -49.37 -22.78
C LYS A 114 19.08 -48.33 -21.71
N ASP A 115 19.80 -48.75 -20.67
CA ASP A 115 20.25 -47.85 -19.61
C ASP A 115 21.32 -46.86 -20.11
N ARG A 116 22.22 -47.30 -21.00
CA ARG A 116 23.20 -46.44 -21.68
C ARG A 116 22.51 -45.36 -22.49
N VAL A 117 21.58 -45.72 -23.38
CA VAL A 117 20.81 -44.78 -24.20
C VAL A 117 20.03 -43.81 -23.32
N ALA A 118 19.29 -44.30 -22.32
CA ALA A 118 18.50 -43.47 -21.42
C ALA A 118 19.37 -42.49 -20.62
N LYS A 119 20.57 -42.89 -20.20
CA LYS A 119 21.54 -42.01 -19.54
C LYS A 119 21.92 -40.82 -20.43
N HIS A 120 22.23 -41.06 -21.70
CA HIS A 120 22.61 -39.98 -22.63
C HIS A 120 21.43 -39.07 -22.97
N GLU A 121 20.26 -39.65 -23.26
CA GLU A 121 19.04 -38.88 -23.53
C GLU A 121 18.66 -38.00 -22.34
N ASN A 122 18.68 -38.53 -21.13
CA ASN A 122 18.39 -37.77 -19.92
C ASN A 122 19.42 -36.66 -19.69
N ALA A 123 20.71 -36.91 -19.96
CA ALA A 123 21.74 -35.87 -19.84
C ALA A 123 21.53 -34.73 -20.85
N ILE A 124 21.10 -35.03 -22.08
CA ILE A 124 20.76 -34.04 -23.10
C ILE A 124 19.49 -33.28 -22.71
N GLN A 125 18.47 -33.95 -22.19
CA GLN A 125 17.26 -33.29 -21.70
C GLN A 125 17.54 -32.40 -20.50
N ALA A 126 18.43 -32.80 -19.59
CA ALA A 126 18.87 -31.98 -18.47
C ALA A 126 19.56 -30.70 -18.95
N ILE A 127 20.36 -30.76 -20.03
CA ILE A 127 20.94 -29.57 -20.68
C ILE A 127 19.83 -28.65 -21.18
N LYS A 128 18.89 -29.16 -21.97
CA LYS A 128 17.77 -28.37 -22.51
C LYS A 128 16.88 -27.78 -21.41
N GLY A 129 16.76 -28.47 -20.29
CA GLY A 129 15.97 -28.07 -19.14
C GLY A 129 16.42 -26.75 -18.48
N PHE A 130 17.66 -26.28 -18.71
CA PHE A 130 18.11 -24.98 -18.21
C PHE A 130 17.32 -23.80 -18.82
N ALA A 131 16.82 -23.95 -20.05
CA ALA A 131 16.04 -22.93 -20.74
C ALA A 131 14.56 -23.33 -20.86
N ASN A 132 14.02 -24.05 -19.88
CA ASN A 132 12.60 -24.38 -19.88
C ASN A 132 11.73 -23.12 -19.68
N ASN A 133 10.52 -23.13 -20.24
CA ASN A 133 9.65 -21.95 -20.24
C ASN A 133 9.31 -21.44 -18.83
N ASP A 134 9.05 -22.34 -17.87
CA ASP A 134 8.67 -21.97 -16.51
C ASP A 134 9.78 -21.19 -15.80
N PHE A 135 11.04 -21.60 -16.03
CA PHE A 135 12.22 -20.87 -15.57
C PHE A 135 12.33 -19.51 -16.25
N LEU A 136 12.27 -19.47 -17.59
CA LEU A 136 12.46 -18.22 -18.35
C LEU A 136 11.42 -17.13 -18.01
N ILE A 137 10.17 -17.52 -17.72
CA ILE A 137 9.09 -16.57 -17.39
C ILE A 137 9.35 -15.83 -16.06
N THR A 138 10.04 -16.49 -15.11
CA THR A 138 10.16 -16.00 -13.72
C THR A 138 11.58 -15.59 -13.34
N ALA A 139 12.58 -15.95 -14.15
CA ALA A 139 13.98 -15.67 -13.88
C ALA A 139 14.32 -14.18 -14.05
N ASN A 140 15.16 -13.67 -13.14
CA ASN A 140 15.82 -12.37 -13.29
C ASN A 140 17.18 -12.51 -13.99
N SER A 141 17.83 -11.39 -14.31
CA SER A 141 19.13 -11.38 -15.00
C SER A 141 20.19 -12.26 -14.31
N SER A 142 20.32 -12.16 -12.99
CA SER A 142 21.29 -12.95 -12.21
C SER A 142 21.03 -14.46 -12.27
N MET A 143 19.76 -14.89 -12.25
CA MET A 143 19.40 -16.31 -12.38
C MET A 143 19.77 -16.85 -13.76
N ILE A 144 19.51 -16.08 -14.81
CA ILE A 144 19.82 -16.46 -16.19
C ILE A 144 21.35 -16.51 -16.41
N GLU A 145 22.10 -15.54 -15.88
CA GLU A 145 23.57 -15.55 -15.90
C GLU A 145 24.15 -16.78 -15.19
N GLY A 146 23.59 -17.13 -14.03
CA GLY A 146 23.98 -18.34 -13.29
C GLY A 146 23.71 -19.62 -14.09
N ALA A 147 22.57 -19.69 -14.78
CA ALA A 147 22.23 -20.81 -15.67
C ALA A 147 23.22 -20.93 -16.85
N ILE A 148 23.57 -19.81 -17.48
CA ILE A 148 24.58 -19.77 -18.56
C ILE A 148 25.95 -20.24 -18.04
N ALA A 149 26.38 -19.74 -16.88
CA ALA A 149 27.66 -20.12 -16.29
C ALA A 149 27.73 -21.63 -15.97
N ALA A 150 26.70 -22.15 -15.29
CA ALA A 150 26.61 -23.57 -14.97
C ALA A 150 26.61 -24.46 -16.22
N LEU A 151 25.95 -24.02 -17.30
CA LEU A 151 25.94 -24.76 -18.55
C LEU A 151 27.28 -24.67 -19.30
N ASN A 152 27.96 -23.52 -19.26
CA ASN A 152 29.32 -23.37 -19.81
C ASN A 152 30.32 -24.30 -19.12
N ASP A 153 30.26 -24.42 -17.79
CA ASP A 153 31.14 -25.29 -17.00
C ASP A 153 30.88 -26.78 -17.25
N ARG A 154 29.71 -27.14 -17.78
CA ARG A 154 29.41 -28.54 -18.09
C ARG A 154 30.26 -29.04 -19.25
N VAL A 155 31.17 -29.97 -18.95
CA VAL A 155 32.01 -30.65 -19.96
C VAL A 155 31.18 -31.65 -20.74
N ILE A 156 31.24 -31.54 -22.07
CA ILE A 156 30.68 -32.51 -23.02
C ILE A 156 31.87 -33.09 -23.79
N ASP A 157 32.22 -34.33 -23.51
CA ASP A 157 33.37 -35.04 -24.05
C ASP A 157 32.98 -36.46 -24.51
N SER A 158 33.97 -37.29 -24.79
CA SER A 158 33.79 -38.67 -25.26
C SER A 158 32.99 -39.56 -24.32
N SER A 159 32.74 -39.15 -23.06
CA SER A 159 31.84 -39.87 -22.16
C SER A 159 30.37 -39.86 -22.61
N TYR A 160 30.02 -39.05 -23.60
CA TYR A 160 28.71 -39.02 -24.26
C TYR A 160 28.61 -39.97 -25.47
N GLU A 161 29.70 -40.66 -25.83
CA GLU A 161 29.71 -41.65 -26.91
C GLU A 161 29.15 -41.06 -28.23
N GLU A 162 28.29 -41.76 -28.97
CA GLU A 162 27.69 -41.25 -30.21
C GLU A 162 26.77 -40.04 -30.02
N TYR A 163 26.42 -39.72 -28.77
CA TYR A 163 25.56 -38.58 -28.40
C TYR A 163 26.35 -37.30 -28.13
N GLU A 164 27.69 -37.32 -28.20
CA GLU A 164 28.54 -36.17 -27.90
C GLU A 164 28.16 -34.92 -28.73
N GLU A 165 28.02 -35.07 -30.04
CA GLU A 165 27.66 -33.96 -30.93
C GLU A 165 26.25 -33.45 -30.67
N GLN A 166 25.31 -34.35 -30.36
CA GLN A 166 23.95 -33.95 -29.99
C GLN A 166 23.92 -33.18 -28.67
N ALA A 167 24.74 -33.59 -27.69
CA ALA A 167 24.87 -32.90 -26.42
C ALA A 167 25.57 -31.54 -26.56
N LYS A 168 26.60 -31.42 -27.42
CA LYS A 168 27.23 -30.13 -27.75
C LYS A 168 26.23 -29.18 -28.41
N LEU A 169 25.46 -29.67 -29.38
CA LEU A 169 24.42 -28.88 -30.04
C LEU A 169 23.36 -28.42 -29.04
N ALA A 170 22.83 -29.33 -28.21
CA ALA A 170 21.86 -29.00 -27.17
C ALA A 170 22.40 -27.95 -26.20
N LYS A 171 23.67 -28.06 -25.79
CA LYS A 171 24.34 -27.06 -24.95
C LYS A 171 24.38 -25.70 -25.63
N PHE A 172 24.81 -25.66 -26.89
CA PHE A 172 24.88 -24.43 -27.67
C PHE A 172 23.51 -23.75 -27.82
N GLU A 173 22.50 -24.49 -28.30
CA GLU A 173 21.13 -23.96 -28.50
C GLU A 173 20.51 -23.44 -27.19
N THR A 174 20.76 -24.14 -26.08
CA THR A 174 20.24 -23.74 -24.77
C THR A 174 20.92 -22.46 -24.29
N ILE A 175 22.24 -22.33 -24.47
CA ILE A 175 22.98 -21.10 -24.12
C ILE A 175 22.48 -19.92 -24.96
N GLU A 176 22.26 -20.10 -26.26
CA GLU A 176 21.73 -19.03 -27.12
C GLU A 176 20.32 -18.60 -26.70
N THR A 177 19.47 -19.57 -26.33
CA THR A 177 18.14 -19.28 -25.77
C THR A 177 18.23 -18.44 -24.49
N LEU A 178 19.10 -18.84 -23.56
CA LEU A 178 19.32 -18.09 -22.31
C LEU A 178 19.91 -16.70 -22.55
N ARG A 179 20.82 -16.54 -23.52
CA ARG A 179 21.40 -15.24 -23.89
C ARG A 179 20.34 -14.27 -24.40
N ASN A 180 19.44 -14.75 -25.27
CA ASN A 180 18.34 -13.93 -25.76
C ASN A 180 17.40 -13.54 -24.62
N ALA A 181 17.03 -14.48 -23.76
CA ALA A 181 16.21 -14.19 -22.58
C ALA A 181 16.90 -13.20 -21.62
N LEU A 182 18.23 -13.29 -21.45
CA LEU A 182 18.99 -12.35 -20.62
C LEU A 182 18.91 -10.92 -21.17
N ILE A 183 19.04 -10.75 -22.49
CA ILE A 183 18.92 -9.45 -23.15
C ILE A 183 17.54 -8.84 -22.90
N GLU A 184 16.48 -9.62 -23.09
CA GLU A 184 15.10 -9.19 -22.85
C GLU A 184 14.88 -8.80 -21.39
N THR A 185 15.32 -9.63 -20.45
CA THR A 185 15.19 -9.39 -19.01
C THR A 185 15.97 -8.16 -18.56
N LEU A 186 17.20 -7.95 -19.05
CA LEU A 186 18.00 -6.75 -18.76
C LEU A 186 17.31 -5.48 -19.27
N ALA A 187 16.72 -5.53 -20.47
CA ALA A 187 15.96 -4.40 -21.00
C ALA A 187 14.76 -4.07 -20.10
N LEU A 188 13.99 -5.08 -19.70
CA LEU A 188 12.83 -4.91 -18.81
C LEU A 188 13.24 -4.38 -17.42
N GLU A 189 14.34 -4.87 -16.86
CA GLU A 189 14.88 -4.38 -15.59
C GLU A 189 15.34 -2.92 -15.68
N ALA A 190 16.02 -2.55 -16.77
CA ALA A 190 16.45 -1.18 -17.02
C ALA A 190 15.25 -0.21 -17.17
N GLU A 191 14.23 -0.60 -17.94
CA GLU A 191 12.99 0.18 -18.09
C GLU A 191 12.28 0.39 -16.74
N ARG A 192 12.19 -0.66 -15.91
CA ARG A 192 11.60 -0.56 -14.56
C ARG A 192 12.40 0.37 -13.65
N ALA A 193 13.73 0.28 -13.69
CA ALA A 193 14.60 1.14 -12.89
C ALA A 193 14.52 2.61 -13.33
N GLU A 194 14.43 2.89 -14.64
CA GLU A 194 14.23 4.24 -15.16
C GLU A 194 12.86 4.80 -14.77
N LEU A 195 11.80 4.00 -14.92
CA LEU A 195 10.44 4.41 -14.52
C LEU A 195 10.36 4.75 -13.03
N GLU A 196 11.02 3.98 -12.17
CA GLU A 196 11.07 4.24 -10.73
C GLU A 196 11.85 5.54 -10.43
N ARG A 197 12.97 5.79 -11.11
CA ARG A 197 13.70 7.06 -10.99
C ARG A 197 12.85 8.26 -11.40
N LEU A 198 12.10 8.14 -12.50
CA LEU A 198 11.20 9.19 -12.97
C LEU A 198 10.09 9.46 -11.94
N ARG A 199 9.48 8.42 -11.36
CA ARG A 199 8.48 8.56 -10.29
C ARG A 199 9.04 9.27 -9.07
N GLN A 200 10.23 8.89 -8.62
CA GLN A 200 10.88 9.52 -7.46
C GLN A 200 11.24 10.98 -7.74
N ALA A 201 11.74 11.29 -8.95
CA ALA A 201 12.04 12.65 -9.36
C ALA A 201 10.78 13.53 -9.42
N GLU A 202 9.67 12.99 -9.95
CA GLU A 202 8.39 13.70 -10.01
C GLU A 202 7.82 13.94 -8.61
N GLN A 203 7.82 12.93 -7.73
CA GLN A 203 7.41 13.09 -6.33
C GLN A 203 8.24 14.15 -5.60
N ALA A 204 9.57 14.14 -5.79
CA ALA A 204 10.45 15.15 -5.21
C ALA A 204 10.17 16.56 -5.75
N ARG A 205 9.84 16.70 -7.05
CA ARG A 205 9.44 17.98 -7.65
C ARG A 205 8.14 18.49 -7.03
N LEU A 206 7.11 17.65 -6.96
CA LEU A 206 5.82 18.02 -6.36
C LEU A 206 5.96 18.41 -4.89
N GLN A 207 6.80 17.70 -4.14
CA GLN A 207 7.10 18.04 -2.76
C GLN A 207 7.77 19.40 -2.64
N ARG A 208 8.77 19.69 -3.48
CA ARG A 208 9.42 21.02 -3.52
C ARG A 208 8.44 22.12 -3.92
N GLU A 209 7.62 21.90 -4.93
CA GLU A 209 6.60 22.87 -5.35
C GLU A 209 5.58 23.14 -4.23
N HIS A 210 5.20 22.11 -3.47
CA HIS A 210 4.32 22.24 -2.32
C HIS A 210 4.98 23.02 -1.18
N GLU A 211 6.22 22.70 -0.83
CA GLU A 211 7.01 23.40 0.18
C GLU A 211 7.26 24.86 -0.21
N GLU A 212 7.60 25.12 -1.47
CA GLU A 212 7.72 26.48 -2.01
C GLU A 212 6.40 27.24 -1.95
N ARG A 213 5.26 26.60 -2.25
CA ARG A 213 3.95 27.24 -2.13
C ARG A 213 3.65 27.59 -0.69
N ILE A 214 3.87 26.66 0.26
CA ILE A 214 3.70 26.93 1.69
C ILE A 214 4.62 28.09 2.14
N ALA A 215 5.88 28.08 1.72
CA ALA A 215 6.83 29.14 2.05
C ALA A 215 6.42 30.50 1.48
N ARG A 216 5.93 30.55 0.23
CA ARG A 216 5.39 31.77 -0.40
C ARG A 216 4.14 32.25 0.32
N GLU A 217 3.19 31.37 0.62
CA GLU A 217 1.96 31.70 1.36
C GLU A 217 2.30 32.22 2.77
N ALA A 218 3.26 31.60 3.46
CA ALA A 218 3.73 32.06 4.77
C ALA A 218 4.42 33.43 4.70
N ALA A 219 5.28 33.66 3.69
CA ALA A 219 5.95 34.94 3.48
C ALA A 219 4.96 36.05 3.10
N GLU A 220 3.99 35.75 2.24
CA GLU A 220 2.93 36.69 1.85
C GLU A 220 2.04 37.02 3.05
N LYS A 221 1.64 36.01 3.84
CA LYS A 221 0.88 36.23 5.07
C LYS A 221 1.66 37.08 6.08
N ALA A 222 2.94 36.81 6.29
CA ALA A 222 3.79 37.60 7.17
C ALA A 222 3.93 39.06 6.69
N THR A 223 4.05 39.26 5.37
CA THR A 223 4.10 40.60 4.76
C THR A 223 2.78 41.34 4.95
N ARG A 224 1.64 40.69 4.69
CA ARG A 224 0.30 41.28 4.92
C ARG A 224 0.08 41.61 6.39
N GLU A 225 0.43 40.72 7.32
CA GLU A 225 0.33 40.99 8.77
C GLU A 225 1.24 42.15 9.21
N ALA A 226 2.43 42.28 8.62
CA ALA A 226 3.33 43.40 8.89
C ALA A 226 2.79 44.72 8.31
N GLU A 227 2.25 44.71 7.09
CA GLU A 227 1.61 45.87 6.45
C GLU A 227 0.35 46.30 7.21
N GLU A 228 -0.49 45.38 7.66
CA GLU A 228 -1.67 45.67 8.48
C GLU A 228 -1.28 46.27 9.83
N LYS A 229 -0.26 45.70 10.50
CA LYS A 229 0.29 46.28 11.74
C LYS A 229 0.86 47.68 11.51
N ALA A 230 1.59 47.90 10.41
CA ALA A 230 2.14 49.20 10.06
C ALA A 230 1.03 50.20 9.73
N ARG A 231 -0.01 49.81 8.99
CA ARG A 231 -1.19 50.65 8.72
C ARG A 231 -1.93 51.00 10.00
N PHE A 232 -2.19 50.02 10.88
CA PHE A 232 -2.85 50.26 12.15
C PHE A 232 -2.05 51.20 13.06
N GLN A 233 -0.72 51.05 13.10
CA GLN A 233 0.16 51.98 13.82
C GLN A 233 0.15 53.38 13.18
N ALA A 234 0.23 53.48 11.85
CA ALA A 234 0.16 54.76 11.15
C ALA A 234 -1.19 55.46 11.37
N GLU A 235 -2.29 54.72 11.33
CA GLU A 235 -3.64 55.23 11.61
C GLU A 235 -3.76 55.71 13.06
N ARG A 236 -3.22 54.96 14.03
CA ARG A 236 -3.15 55.40 15.43
C ARG A 236 -2.36 56.69 15.58
N VAL A 237 -1.18 56.79 14.97
CA VAL A 237 -0.35 58.00 15.03
C VAL A 237 -1.07 59.18 14.36
N GLN A 238 -1.74 58.96 13.22
CA GLN A 238 -2.54 60.00 12.57
C GLN A 238 -3.72 60.45 13.42
N ARG A 239 -4.41 59.51 14.06
CA ARG A 239 -5.51 59.82 14.98
C ARG A 239 -5.02 60.60 16.20
N GLU A 240 -3.90 60.22 16.80
CA GLU A 240 -3.27 60.94 17.91
C GLU A 240 -2.84 62.36 17.48
N LYS A 241 -2.28 62.54 16.27
CA LYS A 241 -1.96 63.85 15.72
C LYS A 241 -3.21 64.71 15.47
N LEU A 242 -4.24 64.14 14.86
CA LEU A 242 -5.50 64.85 14.60
C LEU A 242 -6.19 65.25 15.91
N GLU A 243 -6.18 64.37 16.92
CA GLU A 243 -6.68 64.69 18.26
C GLU A 243 -5.85 65.78 18.96
N ALA A 244 -4.52 65.80 18.77
CA ALA A 244 -3.66 66.86 19.28
C ALA A 244 -3.91 68.20 18.56
N GLU A 245 -4.01 68.21 17.24
CA GLU A 245 -4.35 69.39 16.43
C GLU A 245 -5.74 69.92 16.77
N GLN A 246 -6.74 69.05 16.97
CA GLN A 246 -8.07 69.46 17.42
C GLN A 246 -8.04 70.08 18.82
N ARG A 247 -7.22 69.56 19.75
CA ARG A 247 -7.03 70.17 21.08
C ARG A 247 -6.36 71.52 20.97
N GLU A 248 -5.33 71.66 20.14
CA GLU A 248 -4.62 72.92 19.93
C GLU A 248 -5.52 73.96 19.26
N ALA A 249 -6.29 73.57 18.24
CA ALA A 249 -7.29 74.42 17.60
C ALA A 249 -8.38 74.88 18.57
N ARG A 250 -8.86 73.99 19.47
CA ARG A 250 -9.80 74.36 20.53
C ARG A 250 -9.20 75.37 21.51
N LEU A 251 -7.96 75.15 21.94
CA LEU A 251 -7.25 76.08 22.83
C LEU A 251 -7.02 77.44 22.16
N LYS A 252 -6.70 77.47 20.86
CA LYS A 252 -6.51 78.70 20.10
C LYS A 252 -7.82 79.45 19.89
N ALA A 253 -8.89 78.75 19.53
CA ALA A 253 -10.22 79.35 19.41
C ALA A 253 -10.74 79.89 20.76
N GLU A 254 -10.46 79.22 21.88
CA GLU A 254 -10.78 79.72 23.21
C GLU A 254 -10.01 80.99 23.56
N LYS A 255 -8.70 81.04 23.25
CA LYS A 255 -7.88 82.25 23.44
C LYS A 255 -8.33 83.41 22.55
N GLU A 256 -8.59 83.18 21.27
CA GLU A 256 -9.09 84.20 20.35
C GLU A 256 -10.47 84.72 20.77
N ALA A 257 -11.37 83.84 21.25
CA ALA A 257 -12.66 84.25 21.80
C ALA A 257 -12.52 85.07 23.09
N ALA A 258 -11.54 84.76 23.95
CA ALA A 258 -11.24 85.55 25.14
C ALA A 258 -10.64 86.92 24.80
N GLU A 259 -9.76 86.99 23.79
CA GLU A 259 -9.14 88.23 23.32
C GLU A 259 -10.17 89.14 22.63
N LEU A 260 -11.06 88.59 21.80
CA LEU A 260 -12.14 89.35 21.17
C LEU A 260 -13.09 89.96 22.23
N ARG A 261 -13.40 89.20 23.29
CA ARG A 261 -14.18 89.71 24.43
C ARG A 261 -13.45 90.83 25.18
N ALA A 262 -12.13 90.73 25.35
CA ALA A 262 -11.32 91.76 25.98
C ALA A 262 -11.26 93.05 25.12
N VAL A 263 -11.10 92.92 23.80
CA VAL A 263 -11.11 94.06 22.86
C VAL A 263 -12.48 94.74 22.82
N GLN A 264 -13.58 93.97 22.76
CA GLN A 264 -14.93 94.54 22.82
C GLN A 264 -15.22 95.25 24.14
N ALA A 265 -14.73 94.72 25.27
CA ALA A 265 -14.83 95.40 26.56
C ALA A 265 -14.03 96.73 26.57
N ALA A 266 -12.83 96.76 25.98
CA ALA A 266 -12.01 97.96 25.90
C ALA A 266 -12.58 99.03 24.94
N GLU A 267 -13.17 98.63 23.81
CA GLU A 267 -13.85 99.57 22.89
C GLU A 267 -15.10 100.20 23.48
N ASN A 268 -15.89 99.42 24.23
CA ASN A 268 -17.07 99.95 24.92
C ASN A 268 -16.67 100.96 26.01
N GLU A 269 -15.55 100.75 26.69
CA GLU A 269 -15.04 101.72 27.68
C GLU A 269 -14.48 102.99 27.01
N ARG A 270 -13.80 102.88 25.86
CA ARG A 270 -13.36 104.07 25.09
C ARG A 270 -14.53 104.93 24.60
N LYS A 271 -15.62 104.31 24.13
CA LYS A 271 -16.82 105.06 23.70
C LYS A 271 -17.51 105.79 24.84
N ARG A 272 -17.47 105.25 26.07
CA ARG A 272 -18.00 105.95 27.26
C ARG A 272 -17.18 107.21 27.59
N ILE A 273 -15.84 107.11 27.54
CA ILE A 273 -14.94 108.23 27.85
C ILE A 273 -15.05 109.36 26.80
N GLU A 274 -15.24 109.01 25.52
CA GLU A 274 -15.37 109.99 24.44
C GLU A 274 -16.72 110.74 24.49
N ALA A 275 -17.81 110.06 24.84
CA ALA A 275 -19.12 110.71 25.03
C ALA A 275 -19.12 111.69 26.22
N GLU A 276 -18.37 111.41 27.29
CA GLU A 276 -18.26 112.27 28.46
C GLU A 276 -17.42 113.55 28.19
N GLN A 277 -16.40 113.45 27.34
CA GLN A 277 -15.55 114.59 26.94
C GLN A 277 -16.32 115.59 26.04
N VAL A 278 -17.15 115.10 25.11
CA VAL A 278 -17.96 115.95 24.22
C VAL A 278 -19.00 116.75 25.01
N ALA A 279 -19.64 116.14 26.02
CA ALA A 279 -20.64 116.82 26.84
C ALA A 279 -20.05 117.96 27.71
N LYS A 280 -18.80 117.84 28.17
CA LYS A 280 -18.11 118.89 28.94
C LYS A 280 -17.73 120.10 28.08
N ALA A 281 -17.25 119.87 26.85
CA ALA A 281 -16.83 120.95 25.96
C ALA A 281 -18.00 121.84 25.46
N GLU A 282 -19.20 121.26 25.33
CA GLU A 282 -20.39 122.03 24.90
C GLU A 282 -21.00 122.89 26.02
N ALA A 283 -20.84 122.48 27.28
CA ALA A 283 -21.30 123.23 28.46
C ALA A 283 -20.44 124.48 28.73
N GLU A 284 -19.12 124.41 28.53
CA GLU A 284 -18.22 125.56 28.73
C GLU A 284 -18.41 126.67 27.68
N ARG A 285 -18.73 126.30 26.43
CA ARG A 285 -18.92 127.27 25.34
C ARG A 285 -20.16 128.15 25.51
N LYS A 286 -21.23 127.63 26.11
CA LYS A 286 -22.48 128.38 26.38
C LYS A 286 -22.40 129.34 27.57
N ALA A 287 -21.48 129.10 28.51
CA ALA A 287 -21.31 129.95 29.69
C ALA A 287 -20.52 131.25 29.38
N GLU A 288 -19.59 131.21 28.43
CA GLU A 288 -18.74 132.37 28.10
C GLU A 288 -19.48 133.42 27.22
N GLU A 289 -20.36 133.00 26.32
CA GLU A 289 -21.15 133.92 25.47
C GLU A 289 -22.15 134.77 26.27
N ALA A 290 -22.70 134.26 27.38
CA ALA A 290 -23.65 134.98 28.21
C ALA A 290 -23.00 136.10 29.05
N ARG A 291 -21.70 135.99 29.37
CA ARG A 291 -20.96 136.98 30.18
C ARG A 291 -20.60 138.25 29.41
N LEU A 292 -20.32 138.13 28.12
CA LEU A 292 -19.86 139.26 27.29
C LEU A 292 -20.99 140.20 26.85
N ALA A 293 -22.24 139.73 26.81
CA ALA A 293 -23.39 140.54 26.43
C ALA A 293 -23.85 141.50 27.55
N ASP A 294 -23.68 141.12 28.82
CA ASP A 294 -24.17 141.90 29.97
C ASP A 294 -23.28 143.12 30.27
N GLU A 295 -21.94 142.98 30.17
CA GLU A 295 -20.99 144.09 30.40
C GLU A 295 -21.12 145.25 29.41
N ALA A 296 -21.55 144.98 28.18
CA ALA A 296 -21.72 146.02 27.16
C ALA A 296 -22.95 146.91 27.42
N HIS A 297 -24.03 146.33 27.95
CA HIS A 297 -25.28 147.05 28.24
C HIS A 297 -25.10 148.01 29.43
N THR A 298 -24.43 147.56 30.49
CA THR A 298 -24.23 148.36 31.72
C THR A 298 -23.38 149.62 31.47
N LYS A 299 -22.36 149.53 30.61
CA LYS A 299 -21.48 150.66 30.26
C LYS A 299 -22.21 151.77 29.51
N LYS A 300 -23.13 151.42 28.62
CA LYS A 300 -23.84 152.39 27.78
C LYS A 300 -24.78 153.27 28.62
N VAL A 301 -25.56 152.66 29.50
CA VAL A 301 -26.56 153.37 30.32
C VAL A 301 -25.92 154.31 31.36
N CYS A 302 -24.77 153.92 31.94
CA CYS A 302 -24.02 154.80 32.82
C CYS A 302 -23.45 156.03 32.11
N ALA A 303 -23.04 155.91 30.84
CA ALA A 303 -22.47 157.02 30.08
C ALA A 303 -23.53 158.10 29.79
N GLU A 304 -24.72 157.71 29.35
CA GLU A 304 -25.85 158.64 29.10
C GLU A 304 -26.29 159.37 30.38
N ALA A 305 -26.38 158.64 31.50
CA ALA A 305 -26.74 159.25 32.78
C ALA A 305 -25.70 160.30 33.24
N LEU A 306 -24.41 160.09 32.94
CA LEU A 306 -23.33 161.02 33.25
C LEU A 306 -23.43 162.31 32.41
N GLU A 307 -23.74 162.18 31.12
CA GLU A 307 -23.83 163.28 30.18
C GLU A 307 -24.94 164.27 30.55
N HIS A 308 -26.13 163.76 30.94
CA HIS A 308 -27.23 164.60 31.37
C HIS A 308 -27.00 165.29 32.73
N LEU A 309 -26.29 164.63 33.65
CA LEU A 309 -25.91 165.22 34.94
C LEU A 309 -24.98 166.43 34.79
N ALA A 310 -24.14 166.46 33.74
CA ALA A 310 -23.21 167.55 33.47
C ALA A 310 -23.87 168.81 32.86
N LEU A 311 -25.12 168.72 32.38
CA LEU A 311 -25.84 169.85 31.77
C LEU A 311 -26.62 170.73 32.77
N LEU A 312 -26.66 170.34 34.05
CA LEU A 312 -27.37 171.10 35.08
C LEU A 312 -26.57 172.37 35.48
N PRO A 313 -27.17 173.57 35.43
CA PRO A 313 -26.48 174.81 35.80
C PRO A 313 -25.94 174.75 37.24
N GLY A 314 -24.62 174.92 37.40
CA GLY A 314 -23.94 174.87 38.69
C GLY A 314 -23.25 173.53 39.02
N VAL A 315 -23.38 172.49 38.20
CA VAL A 315 -22.69 171.20 38.37
C VAL A 315 -21.50 171.12 37.41
N ASN A 316 -20.28 170.95 37.94
CA ASN A 316 -19.11 170.67 37.10
C ASN A 316 -18.93 169.15 36.91
N GLU A 317 -18.14 168.77 35.91
CA GLU A 317 -17.96 167.36 35.49
C GLU A 317 -17.44 166.46 36.63
N GLN A 318 -16.59 166.99 37.52
CA GLN A 318 -16.05 166.24 38.66
C GLN A 318 -17.13 165.90 39.68
N LEU A 319 -18.06 166.84 39.92
CA LEU A 319 -19.20 166.65 40.80
C LEU A 319 -20.23 165.70 40.18
N ALA A 320 -20.50 165.81 38.87
CA ALA A 320 -21.38 164.91 38.13
C ALA A 320 -20.93 163.44 38.18
N LYS A 321 -19.63 163.15 37.96
CA LYS A 321 -19.05 161.80 38.10
C LYS A 321 -19.19 161.27 39.52
N SER A 322 -18.98 162.12 40.52
CA SER A 322 -19.08 161.74 41.93
C SER A 322 -20.52 161.39 42.33
N ILE A 323 -21.49 162.15 41.82
CA ILE A 323 -22.92 161.88 42.02
C ILE A 323 -23.32 160.58 41.33
N LEU A 324 -22.96 160.38 40.04
CA LEU A 324 -23.27 159.13 39.34
C LEU A 324 -22.65 157.91 40.01
N ALA A 325 -21.38 158.00 40.44
CA ALA A 325 -20.73 156.91 41.16
C ALA A 325 -21.38 156.62 42.52
N ALA A 326 -21.88 157.65 43.21
CA ALA A 326 -22.63 157.47 44.45
C ALA A 326 -23.98 156.77 44.21
N ILE A 327 -24.68 157.08 43.11
CA ILE A 327 -25.93 156.41 42.72
C ILE A 327 -25.66 154.97 42.26
N TYR A 328 -24.66 154.74 41.39
CA TYR A 328 -24.29 153.39 40.91
C TYR A 328 -23.89 152.46 42.07
N LYS A 329 -23.18 152.98 43.07
CA LYS A 329 -22.77 152.23 44.27
C LYS A 329 -23.84 152.22 45.38
N GLY A 330 -25.06 152.71 45.11
CA GLY A 330 -26.19 152.69 46.05
C GLY A 330 -26.03 153.55 47.31
N ARG A 331 -25.14 154.56 47.29
CA ARG A 331 -24.81 155.41 48.45
C ARG A 331 -25.78 156.59 48.65
N ILE A 332 -26.64 156.86 47.68
CA ILE A 332 -27.74 157.83 47.81
C ILE A 332 -29.04 157.02 47.99
N PRO A 333 -29.63 157.00 49.21
CA PRO A 333 -30.84 156.23 49.46
C PRO A 333 -32.00 156.67 48.57
N HIS A 334 -32.79 155.70 48.10
CA HIS A 334 -33.98 155.87 47.26
C HIS A 334 -33.76 156.37 45.81
N VAL A 335 -32.53 156.35 45.29
CA VAL A 335 -32.22 156.66 43.88
C VAL A 335 -31.30 155.56 43.31
N SER A 336 -31.64 155.00 42.13
CA SER A 336 -30.84 153.98 41.43
C SER A 336 -30.88 154.14 39.91
N ILE A 337 -29.83 153.68 39.22
CA ILE A 337 -29.78 153.61 37.74
C ILE A 337 -30.38 152.26 37.34
N LYS A 338 -31.34 152.26 36.42
CA LYS A 338 -31.87 151.03 35.81
C LYS A 338 -31.05 150.72 34.56
N PHE A 339 -30.43 149.54 34.52
CA PHE A 339 -29.62 149.07 33.39
C PHE A 339 -30.46 148.44 32.31
#